data_AF-A0A535QU24-F1
#
_entry.id   AF-A0A535QU24-F1
#
_cell.length_a   1.000
_cell.length_b   1.000
_cell.length_c   1.000
_cell.angle_alpha   90.00
_cell.angle_beta   90.00
_cell.angle_gamma   90.00
#
_symmetry.space_group_name_H-M   'P 1'
#
loop_
_entity.id
_entity.type
_entity.pdbx_description
1 polymer ?
#
loop_
_entity_poly.entity_id
_entity_poly.type
_entity_poly.pdbx_seq_one_letter_code
_entity_poly.pdbx_strand_id
1 'polypeptide(L)'
;MSVKTGTIQGLVGEEQPLSRHQLQIFRFDAKALVAGVILGVVMTIINAGILERVDTALTGGTWFPLAGGTHSTLSVISGLFFRLPAGWITGETNALFAVITGSTPVSWAFLINNAIYPVIVVLVSRVLSMKKWFHFAVLLAPAILIGYAPMIPATYSVFHLTWGLAFKFQLLTDVAAFAIATVLAYLIAQAIARSRVAD
;
A
#
# COMPACT_ATOMS: atom_id res chain seq x y z
N MET A 1 30.14 26.07 -2.35
CA MET A 1 30.28 24.99 -1.34
C MET A 1 30.22 23.66 -2.07
N SER A 2 31.35 22.96 -2.14
CA SER A 2 31.49 21.66 -2.80
C SER A 2 30.93 20.57 -1.89
N VAL A 3 29.88 19.88 -2.35
CA VAL A 3 29.33 18.70 -1.66
C VAL A 3 30.21 17.52 -2.05
N LYS A 4 30.91 16.96 -1.06
CA LYS A 4 31.76 15.77 -1.23
C LYS A 4 30.90 14.59 -1.67
N THR A 5 31.09 14.17 -2.92
CA THR A 5 30.63 12.91 -3.49
C THR A 5 31.46 11.77 -2.88
N GLY A 6 30.81 10.90 -2.10
CA GLY A 6 31.38 9.63 -1.68
C GLY A 6 31.17 8.58 -2.77
N THR A 7 32.27 8.01 -3.25
CA THR A 7 32.31 6.91 -4.24
C THR A 7 32.38 5.57 -3.50
N ILE A 8 31.63 4.55 -3.96
CA ILE A 8 31.82 3.16 -3.52
C ILE A 8 32.16 2.28 -4.73
N GLN A 9 33.28 1.56 -4.64
CA GLN A 9 33.65 0.42 -5.48
C GLN A 9 33.27 -0.86 -4.71
N GLY A 10 32.85 -1.99 -5.25
CA GLY A 10 32.62 -2.49 -6.61
C GLY A 10 32.61 -4.02 -6.53
N LEU A 11 31.63 -4.69 -7.16
CA LEU A 11 31.67 -6.05 -7.75
C LEU A 11 30.25 -6.38 -8.27
N VAL A 12 30.10 -6.40 -9.60
CA VAL A 12 28.86 -6.48 -10.41
C VAL A 12 27.96 -5.25 -10.21
N GLY A 13 28.25 -4.10 -10.82
CA GLY A 13 28.12 -3.87 -12.25
C GLY A 13 26.96 -2.90 -12.46
N GLU A 14 27.29 -1.61 -12.52
CA GLU A 14 26.45 -0.40 -12.55
C GLU A 14 25.86 0.09 -11.21
N GLU A 15 26.58 1.02 -10.58
CA GLU A 15 25.98 2.05 -9.74
C GLU A 15 25.22 3.02 -10.64
N GLN A 16 23.96 2.72 -10.95
CA GLN A 16 23.07 3.75 -11.43
C GLN A 16 22.74 4.69 -10.25
N PRO A 17 22.90 6.01 -10.38
CA PRO A 17 22.29 6.94 -9.43
C PRO A 17 20.82 6.55 -9.29
N LEU A 18 20.22 6.73 -8.10
CA LEU A 18 18.77 6.53 -7.90
C LEU A 18 18.07 7.08 -9.15
N SER A 19 17.42 6.21 -9.94
CA SER A 19 16.99 6.62 -11.28
C SER A 19 16.12 7.87 -11.13
N ARG A 20 16.08 8.79 -12.10
CA ARG A 20 15.25 10.02 -12.00
C ARG A 20 13.80 9.71 -11.53
N HIS A 21 13.30 8.51 -11.83
CA HIS A 21 12.01 7.99 -11.39
C HIS A 21 11.89 7.71 -9.87
N GLN A 22 12.99 7.36 -9.19
CA GLN A 22 13.03 7.18 -7.72
C GLN A 22 12.96 8.51 -6.96
N LEU A 23 13.19 9.66 -7.61
CA LEU A 23 13.10 10.98 -6.97
C LEU A 23 11.73 11.63 -7.12
N GLN A 24 10.92 11.19 -8.08
CA GLN A 24 9.64 11.81 -8.39
C GLN A 24 8.53 11.32 -7.47
N ILE A 25 7.84 12.27 -6.82
CA ILE A 25 6.61 11.99 -6.07
C ILE A 25 5.44 11.80 -7.04
N PHE A 26 5.41 12.60 -8.10
CA PHE A 26 4.35 12.61 -9.09
C PHE A 26 4.84 12.10 -10.45
N ARG A 27 4.05 11.24 -11.08
CA ARG A 27 4.27 10.64 -12.40
C ARG A 27 2.93 10.62 -13.16
N PHE A 28 2.79 11.53 -14.13
CA PHE A 28 1.55 11.78 -14.86
C PHE A 28 1.51 11.18 -16.27
N ASP A 29 2.48 10.36 -16.67
CA ASP A 29 2.44 9.73 -17.99
C ASP A 29 1.30 8.71 -18.10
N ALA A 30 0.81 8.53 -19.33
CA ALA A 30 -0.35 7.68 -19.61
C ALA A 30 -0.14 6.23 -19.12
N LYS A 31 1.10 5.70 -19.20
CA LYS A 31 1.42 4.35 -18.74
C LYS A 31 1.19 4.22 -17.23
N ALA A 32 1.65 5.18 -16.44
CA ALA A 32 1.41 5.21 -14.99
C ALA A 32 -0.08 5.34 -14.65
N LEU A 33 -0.81 6.21 -15.34
CA LEU A 33 -2.25 6.42 -15.10
C LEU A 33 -3.07 5.17 -15.44
N VAL A 34 -2.83 4.56 -16.60
CA VAL A 34 -3.51 3.33 -17.03
C VAL A 34 -3.17 2.17 -16.10
N ALA A 35 -1.91 2.04 -15.66
CA ALA A 35 -1.53 1.03 -14.67
C ALA A 35 -2.24 1.25 -13.33
N GLY A 36 -2.39 2.50 -12.89
CA GLY A 36 -3.15 2.85 -11.69
C GLY A 36 -4.62 2.40 -11.76
N VAL A 37 -5.26 2.59 -12.92
CA VAL A 37 -6.64 2.12 -13.16
C VAL A 37 -6.74 0.60 -13.17
N ILE A 38 -5.85 -0.09 -13.90
CA ILE A 38 -5.84 -1.56 -13.98
C ILE A 38 -5.62 -2.17 -12.59
N LEU A 39 -4.62 -1.68 -11.85
CA LEU A 39 -4.37 -2.13 -10.48
C LEU A 39 -5.53 -1.80 -9.55
N GLY A 40 -6.20 -0.66 -9.74
CA GLY A 40 -7.41 -0.30 -9.02
C GLY A 40 -8.53 -1.31 -9.23
N VAL A 41 -8.81 -1.68 -10.48
CA VAL A 41 -9.83 -2.70 -10.82
C VAL A 41 -9.45 -4.07 -10.22
N VAL A 42 -8.19 -4.48 -10.33
CA VAL A 42 -7.71 -5.74 -9.74
C VAL A 42 -7.89 -5.73 -8.22
N MET A 43 -7.50 -4.62 -7.57
CA MET A 43 -7.67 -4.44 -6.14
C MET A 43 -9.13 -4.48 -5.73
N THR A 44 -10.02 -3.80 -6.46
CA THR A 44 -11.48 -3.83 -6.24
C THR A 44 -12.05 -5.24 -6.33
N ILE A 45 -11.69 -6.01 -7.36
CA ILE A 45 -12.19 -7.38 -7.53
C ILE A 45 -11.76 -8.24 -6.35
N ILE A 46 -10.49 -8.15 -5.95
CA ILE A 46 -9.94 -8.99 -4.88
C ILE A 46 -10.47 -8.53 -3.52
N ASN A 47 -10.38 -7.25 -3.19
CA ASN A 47 -10.74 -6.74 -1.86
C ASN A 47 -12.25 -6.54 -1.72
N ALA A 48 -12.82 -5.48 -2.32
CA ALA A 48 -14.24 -5.18 -2.18
C ALA A 48 -15.17 -6.30 -2.71
N GLY A 49 -14.72 -7.04 -3.72
CA GLY A 49 -15.46 -8.16 -4.29
C GLY A 49 -15.39 -9.46 -3.48
N ILE A 50 -14.28 -9.73 -2.77
CA ILE A 50 -14.04 -11.03 -2.13
C ILE A 50 -13.54 -10.87 -0.69
N LEU A 51 -12.32 -10.36 -0.48
CA LEU A 51 -11.64 -10.46 0.82
C LEU A 51 -12.30 -9.60 1.91
N GLU A 52 -12.76 -8.40 1.59
CA GLU A 52 -13.46 -7.54 2.56
C GLU A 52 -14.77 -8.20 3.02
N ARG A 53 -15.43 -8.95 2.14
CA ARG A 53 -16.66 -9.70 2.44
C ARG A 53 -16.35 -10.94 3.27
N VAL A 54 -15.28 -11.66 2.96
CA VAL A 54 -14.81 -12.80 3.75
C VAL A 54 -14.44 -12.33 5.17
N ASP A 55 -13.61 -11.30 5.30
CA ASP A 55 -13.23 -10.72 6.59
C ASP A 55 -14.48 -10.24 7.36
N THR A 56 -15.43 -9.59 6.68
CA THR A 56 -16.68 -9.14 7.31
C THR A 56 -17.55 -10.31 7.77
N ALA A 57 -17.67 -11.38 6.97
CA ALA A 57 -18.43 -12.57 7.35
C ALA A 57 -17.81 -13.31 8.54
N LEU A 58 -16.48 -13.33 8.64
CA LEU A 58 -15.75 -14.02 9.71
C LEU A 58 -15.66 -13.21 11.01
N THR A 59 -15.64 -11.88 10.93
CA THR A 59 -15.30 -11.00 12.06
C THR A 59 -16.37 -9.97 12.39
N GLY A 60 -17.48 -9.98 11.66
CA GLY A 60 -18.52 -8.94 11.73
C GLY A 60 -18.07 -7.58 11.18
N GLY A 61 -16.91 -7.50 10.50
CA GLY A 61 -16.35 -6.27 9.95
C GLY A 61 -15.53 -5.46 10.95
N THR A 62 -15.07 -6.08 12.05
CA THR A 62 -14.23 -5.42 13.06
C THR A 62 -12.73 -5.65 12.83
N TRP A 63 -12.35 -6.65 12.03
CA TRP A 63 -10.97 -7.06 11.79
C TRP A 63 -10.78 -7.51 10.33
N PHE A 64 -9.75 -7.01 9.64
CA PHE A 64 -9.57 -7.17 8.18
C PHE A 64 -8.19 -7.74 7.77
N PRO A 65 -7.81 -8.94 8.24
CA PRO A 65 -6.46 -9.48 8.00
C PRO A 65 -6.16 -9.72 6.51
N LEU A 66 -7.13 -10.27 5.74
CA LEU A 66 -6.91 -10.65 4.35
C LEU A 66 -6.98 -9.45 3.42
N ALA A 67 -8.02 -8.64 3.58
CA ALA A 67 -8.20 -7.42 2.80
C ALA A 67 -7.09 -6.41 3.10
N GLY A 68 -6.68 -6.26 4.37
CA GLY A 68 -5.57 -5.40 4.76
C GLY A 68 -4.23 -5.83 4.16
N GLY A 69 -3.92 -7.12 4.15
CA GLY A 69 -2.70 -7.64 3.53
C GLY A 69 -2.64 -7.42 2.02
N THR A 70 -3.73 -7.72 1.32
CA THR A 70 -3.80 -7.54 -0.15
C THR A 70 -3.84 -6.06 -0.52
N HIS A 71 -4.57 -5.24 0.24
CA HIS A 71 -4.56 -3.79 0.10
C HIS A 71 -3.14 -3.25 0.19
N SER A 72 -2.46 -3.52 1.31
CA SER A 72 -1.10 -3.07 1.55
C SER A 72 -0.14 -3.51 0.45
N THR A 73 -0.29 -4.74 -0.04
CA THR A 73 0.50 -5.27 -1.17
C THR A 73 0.31 -4.42 -2.43
N LEU A 74 -0.93 -4.25 -2.88
CA LEU A 74 -1.22 -3.57 -4.14
C LEU A 74 -0.96 -2.07 -4.08
N SER A 75 -1.18 -1.43 -2.93
CA SER A 75 -0.80 -0.03 -2.68
C SER A 75 0.71 0.18 -2.71
N VAL A 76 1.50 -0.78 -2.19
CA VAL A 76 2.96 -0.73 -2.32
C VAL A 76 3.37 -0.83 -3.79
N ILE A 77 2.80 -1.77 -4.54
CA ILE A 77 3.15 -1.94 -5.97
C ILE A 77 2.78 -0.69 -6.78
N SER A 78 1.57 -0.14 -6.59
CA SER A 78 1.14 1.05 -7.33
C SER A 78 2.00 2.27 -6.98
N GLY A 79 2.24 2.52 -5.69
CA GLY A 79 3.08 3.62 -5.25
C GLY A 79 4.55 3.48 -5.65
N LEU A 80 5.12 2.29 -5.55
CA LEU A 80 6.54 2.04 -5.84
C LEU A 80 6.88 2.20 -7.33
N PHE A 81 6.05 1.67 -8.21
CA PHE A 81 6.34 1.64 -9.66
C PHE A 81 5.68 2.81 -10.42
N PHE A 82 4.50 3.24 -10.01
CA PHE A 82 3.69 4.22 -10.75
C PHE A 82 3.50 5.55 -10.02
N ARG A 83 3.93 5.65 -8.75
CA ARG A 83 3.94 6.90 -7.95
C ARG A 83 2.55 7.53 -7.82
N LEU A 84 2.45 8.80 -7.44
CA LEU A 84 1.20 9.54 -7.46
C LEU A 84 0.99 10.17 -8.85
N PRO A 85 -0.23 10.28 -9.39
CA PRO A 85 -1.52 9.95 -8.76
C PRO A 85 -1.92 8.47 -8.91
N ALA A 86 -1.16 7.64 -9.63
CA ALA A 86 -1.53 6.24 -9.87
C ALA A 86 -1.81 5.45 -8.58
N GLY A 87 -1.02 5.66 -7.52
CA GLY A 87 -1.26 5.08 -6.20
C GLY A 87 -2.61 5.48 -5.59
N TRP A 88 -3.02 6.75 -5.73
CA TRP A 88 -4.36 7.20 -5.33
C TRP A 88 -5.44 6.58 -6.20
N ILE A 89 -5.25 6.54 -7.52
CA ILE A 89 -6.23 5.91 -8.42
C ILE A 89 -6.46 4.44 -8.01
N THR A 90 -5.39 3.68 -7.77
CA THR A 90 -5.49 2.29 -7.32
C THR A 90 -6.26 2.15 -6.01
N GLY A 91 -5.88 2.92 -4.99
CA GLY A 91 -6.54 2.86 -3.68
C GLY A 91 -7.99 3.34 -3.73
N GLU A 92 -8.24 4.54 -4.25
CA GLU A 92 -9.58 5.15 -4.27
C GLU A 92 -10.56 4.38 -5.15
N THR A 93 -10.11 3.71 -6.22
CA THR A 93 -10.98 2.81 -6.99
C THR A 93 -11.53 1.68 -6.10
N ASN A 94 -10.71 1.09 -5.23
CA ASN A 94 -11.19 0.09 -4.27
C ASN A 94 -12.12 0.71 -3.23
N ALA A 95 -11.73 1.83 -2.60
CA ALA A 95 -12.50 2.45 -1.53
C ALA A 95 -13.90 2.89 -2.00
N LEU A 96 -14.00 3.50 -3.19
CA LEU A 96 -15.29 3.91 -3.75
C LEU A 96 -16.21 2.72 -3.98
N PHE A 97 -15.69 1.61 -4.51
CA PHE A 97 -16.49 0.39 -4.68
C PHE A 97 -16.87 -0.25 -3.35
N ALA A 98 -15.97 -0.28 -2.37
CA ALA A 98 -16.27 -0.77 -1.03
C ALA A 98 -17.41 0.03 -0.37
N VAL A 99 -17.42 1.35 -0.55
CA VAL A 99 -18.50 2.23 -0.08
C VAL A 99 -19.80 1.98 -0.84
N ILE A 100 -19.78 2.03 -2.17
CA ILE A 100 -20.98 1.89 -3.02
C ILE A 100 -21.63 0.50 -2.85
N THR A 101 -20.82 -0.54 -2.71
CA THR A 101 -21.31 -1.92 -2.56
C THR A 101 -21.54 -2.34 -1.12
N GLY A 102 -21.26 -1.46 -0.15
CA GLY A 102 -21.38 -1.74 1.28
C GLY A 102 -20.59 -2.97 1.69
N SER A 103 -19.35 -3.12 1.22
CA SER A 103 -18.52 -4.31 1.49
C SER A 103 -18.34 -4.58 2.99
N THR A 104 -18.37 -3.53 3.79
CA THR A 104 -18.36 -3.57 5.26
C THR A 104 -18.95 -2.29 5.86
N PRO A 105 -19.51 -2.32 7.09
CA PRO A 105 -20.07 -1.13 7.75
C PRO A 105 -19.09 0.05 7.94
N VAL A 106 -17.78 -0.21 7.91
CA VAL A 106 -16.72 0.81 8.11
C VAL A 106 -16.07 1.28 6.81
N SER A 107 -16.60 0.91 5.64
CA SER A 107 -15.94 1.12 4.34
C SER A 107 -15.70 2.60 4.00
N TRP A 108 -16.46 3.52 4.57
CA TRP A 108 -16.25 4.96 4.41
C TRP A 108 -14.85 5.42 4.85
N ALA A 109 -14.26 4.74 5.84
CA ALA A 109 -12.92 5.08 6.33
C ALA A 109 -11.81 4.65 5.35
N PHE A 110 -12.12 3.76 4.40
CA PHE A 110 -11.19 3.33 3.36
C PHE A 110 -10.79 4.48 2.44
N LEU A 111 -11.68 5.45 2.19
CA LEU A 111 -11.34 6.65 1.41
C LEU A 111 -10.21 7.45 2.08
N ILE A 112 -10.25 7.57 3.41
CA ILE A 112 -9.23 8.32 4.16
C ILE A 112 -7.91 7.54 4.20
N ASN A 113 -7.99 6.24 4.48
CA ASN A 113 -6.83 5.35 4.43
C ASN A 113 -6.15 5.41 3.05
N ASN A 114 -6.93 5.31 1.97
CA ASN A 114 -6.41 5.19 0.61
C ASN A 114 -5.85 6.50 0.06
N ALA A 115 -6.25 7.63 0.63
CA ALA A 115 -5.62 8.92 0.37
C ALA A 115 -4.23 9.04 1.04
N ILE A 116 -4.07 8.47 2.24
CA ILE A 116 -2.85 8.59 3.06
C ILE A 116 -1.80 7.56 2.68
N TYR A 117 -2.20 6.29 2.58
CA TYR A 117 -1.31 5.14 2.41
C TYR A 117 -0.30 5.29 1.24
N PRO A 118 -0.73 5.56 -0.01
CA PRO A 118 0.20 5.66 -1.14
C PRO A 118 1.15 6.86 -1.02
N VAL A 119 0.79 7.91 -0.29
CA VAL A 119 1.70 9.03 -0.02
C VAL A 119 2.89 8.55 0.81
N ILE A 120 2.64 7.76 1.86
CA ILE A 120 3.70 7.23 2.72
C ILE A 120 4.59 6.26 1.93
N VAL A 121 3.98 5.34 1.16
CA VAL A 121 4.71 4.41 0.28
C VAL A 121 5.66 5.18 -0.64
N VAL A 122 5.15 6.22 -1.32
CA VAL A 122 5.95 7.02 -2.24
C VAL A 122 7.04 7.77 -1.50
N LEU A 123 6.78 8.39 -0.35
CA LEU A 123 7.80 9.13 0.40
C LEU A 123 8.91 8.22 0.95
N VAL A 124 8.55 7.10 1.58
CA VAL A 124 9.51 6.20 2.22
C VAL A 124 10.32 5.42 1.17
N SER A 125 9.70 5.02 0.05
CA SER A 125 10.43 4.33 -1.03
C SER A 125 11.52 5.18 -1.70
N ARG A 126 11.55 6.50 -1.51
CA ARG A 126 12.57 7.39 -2.08
C ARG A 126 13.92 7.31 -1.36
N VAL A 127 13.88 6.93 -0.08
CA VAL A 127 15.08 6.84 0.77
C VAL A 127 15.56 5.39 0.94
N LEU A 128 14.85 4.43 0.36
CA LEU A 128 15.18 3.01 0.40
C LEU A 128 15.54 2.52 -1.01
N SER A 129 16.56 1.67 -1.13
CA SER A 129 16.94 1.12 -2.44
C SER A 129 15.95 0.07 -2.96
N MET A 130 15.07 -0.45 -2.11
CA MET A 130 14.04 -1.47 -2.42
C MET A 130 14.59 -2.78 -3.05
N LYS A 131 15.91 -3.01 -2.99
CA LYS A 131 16.55 -4.24 -3.51
C LYS A 131 16.41 -5.46 -2.60
N LYS A 132 16.21 -5.25 -1.29
CA LYS A 132 16.22 -6.29 -0.27
C LYS A 132 14.83 -6.42 0.36
N TRP A 133 14.44 -7.63 0.76
CA TRP A 133 13.13 -7.89 1.36
C TRP A 133 12.83 -7.02 2.58
N PHE A 134 13.83 -6.78 3.45
CA PHE A 134 13.62 -5.99 4.66
C PHE A 134 13.33 -4.50 4.36
N HIS A 135 13.67 -3.98 3.17
CA HIS A 135 13.26 -2.62 2.79
C HIS A 135 11.73 -2.53 2.65
N PHE A 136 11.06 -3.60 2.24
CA PHE A 136 9.60 -3.65 2.20
C PHE A 136 9.01 -3.64 3.61
N ALA A 137 9.61 -4.37 4.54
CA ALA A 137 9.24 -4.32 5.96
C ALA A 137 9.39 -2.90 6.53
N VAL A 138 10.54 -2.25 6.29
CA VAL A 138 10.80 -0.87 6.75
C VAL A 138 9.84 0.13 6.11
N LEU A 139 9.46 -0.08 4.84
CA LEU A 139 8.47 0.76 4.15
C LEU A 139 7.05 0.55 4.70
N LEU A 140 6.66 -0.71 4.92
CA LEU A 140 5.30 -1.08 5.31
C LEU A 140 4.96 -0.67 6.74
N ALA A 141 5.92 -0.68 7.66
CA ALA A 141 5.69 -0.30 9.05
C ALA A 141 5.02 1.08 9.19
N PRO A 142 5.61 2.20 8.69
CA PRO A 142 4.95 3.50 8.75
C PRO A 142 3.71 3.59 7.85
N ALA A 143 3.71 2.92 6.69
CA ALA A 143 2.57 2.95 5.77
C ALA A 143 1.30 2.35 6.39
N ILE A 144 1.44 1.23 7.09
CA ILE A 144 0.34 0.55 7.79
C ILE A 144 -0.07 1.34 9.03
N LEU A 145 0.88 1.68 9.92
CA LEU A 145 0.55 2.34 11.19
C LEU A 145 -0.16 3.68 11.00
N ILE A 146 0.26 4.47 10.01
CA ILE A 146 -0.32 5.79 9.75
C ILE A 146 -1.49 5.67 8.77
N GLY A 147 -1.36 4.86 7.71
CA GLY A 147 -2.40 4.69 6.70
C GLY A 147 -3.67 4.07 7.28
N TYR A 148 -3.57 3.11 8.19
CA TYR A 148 -4.72 2.44 8.79
C TYR A 148 -5.23 3.10 10.08
N ALA A 149 -4.55 4.11 10.61
CA ALA A 149 -5.04 4.85 11.78
C ALA A 149 -6.51 5.34 11.68
N PRO A 150 -7.03 5.79 10.52
CA PRO A 150 -8.43 6.18 10.37
C PRO A 150 -9.46 5.07 10.64
N MET A 151 -9.05 3.80 10.62
CA MET A 151 -9.93 2.68 10.93
C MET A 151 -10.28 2.57 12.41
N ILE A 152 -9.45 3.11 13.31
CA ILE A 152 -9.69 3.11 14.75
C ILE A 152 -10.96 3.90 15.10
N PRO A 153 -11.10 5.20 14.73
CA PRO A 153 -12.33 5.93 15.00
C PRO A 153 -13.54 5.35 14.24
N ALA A 154 -13.34 4.75 13.07
CA ALA A 154 -14.42 4.15 12.29
C ALA A 154 -15.02 2.89 12.96
N THR A 155 -14.16 1.98 13.40
CA THR A 155 -14.58 0.79 14.15
C THR A 155 -15.16 1.16 15.51
N TYR A 156 -14.59 2.16 16.19
CA TYR A 156 -15.17 2.73 17.42
C TYR A 156 -16.61 3.25 17.18
N SER A 157 -16.81 4.08 16.14
CA SER A 157 -18.10 4.72 15.91
C SER A 157 -19.20 3.76 15.44
N VAL A 158 -18.85 2.80 14.59
CA VAL A 158 -19.83 1.91 13.94
C VAL A 158 -20.21 0.72 14.83
N PHE A 159 -19.24 0.16 15.56
CA PHE A 159 -19.48 -1.02 16.40
C PHE A 159 -19.60 -0.69 17.89
N HIS A 160 -19.57 0.60 18.25
CA HIS A 160 -19.66 1.08 19.64
C HIS A 160 -18.65 0.41 20.58
N LEU A 161 -17.46 0.09 20.07
CA LEU A 161 -16.40 -0.54 20.85
C LEU A 161 -15.77 0.48 21.81
N THR A 162 -15.11 -0.01 22.85
CA THR A 162 -14.20 0.86 23.62
C THR A 162 -12.97 1.20 22.75
N TRP A 163 -12.37 2.38 22.95
CA TRP A 163 -11.15 2.80 22.25
C TRP A 163 -10.02 1.75 22.33
N GLY A 164 -9.86 1.13 23.51
CA GLY A 164 -8.85 0.08 23.70
C GLY A 164 -9.12 -1.17 22.86
N LEU A 165 -10.38 -1.53 22.62
CA LEU A 165 -10.74 -2.67 21.80
C LEU A 165 -10.63 -2.35 20.29
N ALA A 166 -11.06 -1.16 19.86
CA ALA A 166 -10.88 -0.69 18.49
C ALA A 166 -9.38 -0.66 18.11
N PHE A 167 -8.53 -0.14 19.00
CA PHE A 167 -7.07 -0.16 18.81
C PHE A 167 -6.52 -1.58 18.70
N LYS A 168 -6.98 -2.52 19.53
CA LYS A 168 -6.53 -3.93 19.48
C LYS A 168 -6.89 -4.59 18.15
N PHE A 169 -8.11 -4.43 17.67
CA PHE A 169 -8.50 -4.98 16.37
C PHE A 169 -7.73 -4.34 15.21
N GLN A 170 -7.45 -3.04 15.30
CA GLN A 170 -6.59 -2.39 14.33
C GLN A 170 -5.17 -2.96 14.36
N LEU A 171 -4.58 -3.12 15.55
CA LEU A 171 -3.25 -3.69 15.69
C LEU A 171 -3.17 -5.12 15.13
N LEU A 172 -4.21 -5.93 15.33
CA LEU A 172 -4.29 -7.27 14.74
C LEU A 172 -4.38 -7.22 13.21
N THR A 173 -5.12 -6.24 12.65
CA THR A 173 -5.15 -5.99 11.20
C THR A 173 -3.76 -5.60 10.71
N ASP A 174 -3.08 -4.69 11.41
CA ASP A 174 -1.76 -4.18 11.06
C ASP A 174 -0.72 -5.29 11.02
N VAL A 175 -0.70 -6.17 12.03
CA VAL A 175 0.24 -7.30 12.10
C VAL A 175 0.00 -8.28 10.94
N ALA A 176 -1.25 -8.64 10.68
CA ALA A 176 -1.59 -9.53 9.56
C ALA A 176 -1.22 -8.90 8.21
N ALA A 177 -1.59 -7.63 8.02
CA ALA A 177 -1.30 -6.89 6.81
C ALA A 177 0.22 -6.75 6.58
N PHE A 178 0.97 -6.46 7.63
CA PHE A 178 2.43 -6.35 7.59
C PHE A 178 3.07 -7.66 7.17
N ALA A 179 2.67 -8.78 7.79
CA ALA A 179 3.22 -10.10 7.48
C ALA A 179 2.94 -10.50 6.02
N ILE A 180 1.68 -10.38 5.59
CA ILE A 180 1.24 -10.74 4.24
C ILE A 180 1.91 -9.82 3.20
N ALA A 181 1.81 -8.50 3.39
CA ALA A 181 2.27 -7.54 2.40
C ALA A 181 3.78 -7.49 2.26
N THR A 182 4.55 -7.70 3.34
CA THR A 182 6.01 -7.73 3.27
C THR A 182 6.48 -8.82 2.31
N VAL A 183 5.88 -10.01 2.40
CA VAL A 183 6.21 -11.14 1.53
C VAL A 183 5.71 -10.89 0.11
N LEU A 184 4.42 -10.60 -0.06
CA LEU A 184 3.81 -10.50 -1.38
C LEU A 184 4.36 -9.30 -2.17
N ALA A 185 4.48 -8.13 -1.55
CA ALA A 185 4.99 -6.94 -2.24
C ALA A 185 6.44 -7.15 -2.68
N TYR A 186 7.28 -7.80 -1.87
CA TYR A 186 8.65 -8.14 -2.27
C TYR A 186 8.65 -9.09 -3.47
N LEU A 187 7.89 -10.19 -3.42
CA LEU A 187 7.85 -11.18 -4.51
C LEU A 187 7.33 -10.59 -5.82
N ILE A 188 6.26 -9.81 -5.75
CA ILE A 188 5.66 -9.15 -6.93
C ILE A 188 6.62 -8.09 -7.47
N ALA A 189 7.22 -7.26 -6.62
CA ALA A 189 8.18 -6.25 -7.08
C ALA A 189 9.39 -6.88 -7.76
N GLN A 190 9.90 -8.00 -7.25
CA GLN A 190 10.98 -8.76 -7.89
C GLN A 190 10.55 -9.39 -9.22
N ALA A 191 9.30 -9.83 -9.35
CA ALA A 191 8.77 -10.33 -10.61
C ALA A 191 8.67 -9.22 -11.66
N ILE A 192 8.16 -8.04 -11.28
CA ILE A 192 8.04 -6.86 -12.15
C ILE A 192 9.42 -6.36 -12.59
N ALA A 193 10.38 -6.26 -11.67
CA ALA A 193 11.74 -5.82 -11.97
C ALA A 193 12.44 -6.78 -12.96
N ARG A 194 12.18 -8.09 -12.87
CA ARG A 194 12.71 -9.08 -13.81
C ARG A 194 12.05 -9.03 -15.18
N SER A 195 10.78 -8.65 -15.26
CA SER A 195 10.03 -8.61 -16.52
C SER A 195 10.22 -7.32 -17.32
N ARG A 196 10.81 -6.27 -16.73
CA ARG A 196 11.01 -4.94 -17.35
C ARG A 196 9.72 -4.26 -17.84
N VAL A 197 8.56 -4.71 -17.37
CA VAL A 197 7.25 -4.16 -17.78
C VAL A 197 7.04 -2.74 -17.24
N ALA A 198 7.72 -2.37 -16.14
CA ALA A 198 7.57 -1.08 -15.47
C ALA A 198 8.55 0.01 -15.93
N ASP A 199 9.55 -0.32 -16.76
CA ASP A 199 10.48 0.64 -17.39
C ASP A 199 9.75 1.52 -18.40
#